data_AF-X6F0D8-F1
#
_entry.id   AF-X6F0D8-F1
#
_cell.length_a   1.000
_cell.length_b   1.000
_cell.length_c   1.000
_cell.angle_alpha   90.00
_cell.angle_beta   90.00
_cell.angle_gamma   90.00
#
_symmetry.space_group_name_H-M   'P 1'
#
loop_
_entity.id
_entity.type
_entity.pdbx_description
1 polymer ?
#
loop_
_entity_poly.entity_id
_entity_poly.type
_entity_poly.pdbx_seq_one_letter_code
_entity_poly.pdbx_strand_id
1 'polypeptide(L)'
;MSKKWVGIGVVAAVAGIVSARAYFWMPETHIGVCDTSALSDPYQKTVEFLDSIIQLGLTLATAMIGLGAGLLLGLQGTLRPTPWISAILAGSMISLAQAVLYGLWWKAGIANLWFNECWEKIDAPFLQYRYGWSFNFFMIGIVLLAVLVALVAIQRVREAE
;
A
#
# COMPACT_ATOMS: atom_id res chain seq x y z
N MET A 1 8.63 -29.53 -2.02
CA MET A 1 8.18 -28.19 -1.57
C MET A 1 6.71 -28.26 -1.19
N SER A 2 6.34 -27.83 0.02
CA SER A 2 4.95 -27.85 0.49
C SER A 2 4.07 -26.92 -0.37
N LYS A 3 2.87 -27.35 -0.74
CA LYS A 3 1.89 -26.60 -1.56
C LYS A 3 1.62 -25.17 -1.05
N LYS A 4 1.88 -24.91 0.24
CA LYS A 4 1.77 -23.58 0.87
C LYS A 4 2.77 -22.57 0.29
N TRP A 5 4.01 -22.99 0.04
CA TRP A 5 5.07 -22.11 -0.47
C TRP A 5 4.87 -21.75 -1.94
N VAL A 6 4.22 -22.63 -2.70
CA VAL A 6 3.89 -22.38 -4.11
C VAL A 6 2.86 -21.25 -4.24
N GLY A 7 1.80 -21.27 -3.42
CA GLY A 7 0.77 -20.22 -3.43
C GLY A 7 1.32 -18.85 -3.01
N ILE A 8 2.14 -18.80 -1.96
CA ILE A 8 2.80 -17.57 -1.52
C ILE A 8 3.76 -17.04 -2.59
N GLY A 9 4.55 -17.93 -3.22
CA GLY A 9 5.48 -17.56 -4.28
C GLY A 9 4.79 -16.95 -5.50
N VAL A 10 3.63 -17.49 -5.91
CA VAL A 10 2.85 -16.93 -7.03
C VAL A 10 2.31 -15.54 -6.70
N VAL A 11 1.77 -15.35 -5.50
CA VAL A 11 1.24 -14.05 -5.07
C VAL A 11 2.35 -13.00 -4.97
N ALA A 12 3.51 -13.38 -4.43
CA ALA A 12 4.68 -12.51 -4.38
C ALA A 12 5.20 -12.16 -5.78
N ALA A 13 5.24 -13.12 -6.70
CA ALA A 13 5.66 -12.90 -8.07
C ALA A 13 4.70 -11.95 -8.81
N VAL A 14 3.39 -12.14 -8.68
CA VAL A 14 2.38 -11.24 -9.30
C VAL A 14 2.49 -9.83 -8.73
N ALA A 15 2.57 -9.69 -7.40
CA ALA A 15 2.75 -8.38 -6.78
C ALA A 15 4.07 -7.73 -7.20
N GLY A 16 5.15 -8.50 -7.32
CA GLY A 16 6.44 -8.04 -7.84
C GLY A 16 6.35 -7.54 -9.28
N ILE A 17 5.67 -8.28 -10.17
CA ILE A 17 5.48 -7.89 -11.57
C ILE A 17 4.65 -6.59 -11.67
N VAL A 18 3.55 -6.49 -10.91
CA VAL A 18 2.71 -5.29 -10.90
C VAL A 18 3.50 -4.08 -10.39
N SER A 19 4.30 -4.26 -9.34
CA SER A 19 5.14 -3.20 -8.77
C SER A 19 6.26 -2.79 -9.73
N ALA A 20 6.93 -3.75 -10.37
CA ALA A 20 7.93 -3.48 -11.39
C ALA A 20 7.32 -2.72 -12.58
N ARG A 21 6.14 -3.13 -13.05
CA ARG A 21 5.43 -2.41 -14.12
C ARG A 21 5.07 -0.99 -13.70
N ALA A 22 4.57 -0.80 -12.49
CA ALA A 22 4.26 0.53 -11.96
C ALA A 22 5.52 1.41 -11.85
N TYR A 23 6.68 0.82 -11.55
CA TYR A 23 7.96 1.52 -11.57
C TYR A 23 8.39 1.92 -12.99
N PHE A 24 8.29 1.01 -13.96
CA PHE A 24 8.69 1.29 -15.35
C PHE A 24 7.77 2.28 -16.08
N TRP A 25 6.50 2.39 -15.67
CA TRP A 25 5.51 3.30 -16.27
C TRP A 25 5.45 4.66 -15.57
N MET A 26 6.43 4.94 -14.72
CA MET A 26 6.50 6.17 -13.98
C MET A 26 6.78 7.36 -14.92
N PRO A 27 6.02 8.47 -14.81
CA PRO A 27 6.31 9.68 -15.57
C PRO A 27 7.68 10.25 -15.21
N GLU A 28 8.33 10.94 -16.16
CA GLU A 28 9.62 11.59 -15.92
C GLU A 28 9.57 12.51 -14.69
N THR A 29 10.57 12.39 -13.82
CA THR A 29 10.68 13.15 -12.56
C THR A 29 11.27 14.54 -12.75
N HIS A 30 11.28 15.08 -13.97
CA HIS A 30 11.85 16.38 -14.24
C HIS A 30 10.99 17.48 -13.61
N ILE A 31 11.49 18.02 -12.51
CA ILE A 31 11.00 19.25 -11.93
C ILE A 31 11.60 20.35 -12.81
N GLY A 32 10.83 20.82 -13.80
CA GLY A 32 11.22 21.96 -14.63
C GLY A 32 11.43 23.22 -13.79
N VAL A 33 11.84 24.32 -14.42
CA VAL A 33 11.98 25.63 -13.75
C VAL A 33 10.64 26.03 -13.12
N CYS A 34 10.63 26.35 -11.82
CA CYS A 34 9.43 26.74 -11.07
C CYS A 34 9.44 28.25 -10.80
N ASP A 35 8.27 28.85 -10.71
CA ASP A 35 8.11 30.21 -10.18
C ASP A 35 7.96 30.15 -8.65
N THR A 36 8.92 30.72 -7.93
CA THR A 36 8.92 30.78 -6.46
C THR A 36 7.96 31.83 -5.89
N SER A 37 7.32 32.62 -6.76
CA SER A 37 6.33 33.64 -6.35
C SER A 37 4.92 33.09 -6.13
N ALA A 38 4.67 31.81 -6.43
CA ALA A 38 3.35 31.18 -6.27
C ALA A 38 2.93 31.11 -4.78
N LEU A 39 1.67 31.50 -4.48
CA LEU A 39 1.12 31.48 -3.12
C LEU A 39 1.18 30.07 -2.50
N SER A 40 1.95 29.91 -1.43
CA SER A 40 2.18 28.65 -0.72
C SER A 40 1.00 28.19 0.15
N ASP A 41 0.21 29.11 0.70
CA ASP A 41 -0.78 28.81 1.75
C ASP A 41 -1.87 27.80 1.38
N PRO A 42 -2.55 27.89 0.22
CA PRO A 42 -3.57 26.90 -0.15
C PRO A 42 -2.96 25.52 -0.46
N TYR A 43 -1.74 25.49 -0.99
CA TYR A 43 -1.03 24.25 -1.29
C TYR A 43 -0.50 23.58 -0.02
N GLN A 44 -0.02 24.35 0.96
CA GLN A 44 0.41 23.83 2.26
C GLN A 44 -0.73 23.11 2.99
N LYS A 45 -1.91 23.71 3.09
CA LYS A 45 -3.08 23.06 3.72
C LYS A 45 -3.48 21.76 3.02
N THR A 46 -3.37 21.73 1.69
CA THR A 46 -3.67 20.55 0.89
C THR A 46 -2.64 19.45 1.15
N VAL A 47 -1.35 19.80 1.19
CA VAL A 47 -0.28 18.86 1.57
C VAL A 47 -0.49 18.31 2.96
N GLU A 48 -0.75 19.15 3.96
CA GLU A 48 -0.95 18.71 5.34
C GLU A 48 -2.10 17.70 5.45
N PHE A 49 -3.20 17.95 4.73
CA PHE A 49 -4.32 17.02 4.69
C PHE A 49 -3.96 15.69 4.02
N LEU A 50 -3.30 15.73 2.85
CA LEU A 50 -2.85 14.51 2.16
C LEU A 50 -1.81 13.73 2.98
N ASP A 51 -0.91 14.44 3.68
CA ASP A 51 0.11 13.86 4.53
C ASP A 51 -0.50 13.13 5.73
N SER A 52 -1.54 13.71 6.33
CA SER A 52 -2.33 13.10 7.40
C SER A 52 -3.02 11.82 6.93
N ILE A 53 -3.64 11.83 5.75
CA ILE A 53 -4.27 10.64 5.16
C ILE A 53 -3.24 9.55 4.90
N ILE A 54 -2.09 9.89 4.32
CA ILE A 54 -1.03 8.92 4.06
C ILE A 54 -0.49 8.38 5.38
N GLN A 55 -0.27 9.23 6.39
CA GLN A 55 0.21 8.78 7.69
C GLN A 55 -0.78 7.80 8.35
N LEU A 56 -2.08 8.09 8.30
CA LEU A 56 -3.11 7.17 8.77
C LEU A 56 -3.06 5.83 8.00
N GLY A 57 -2.96 5.90 6.67
CA GLY A 57 -2.83 4.73 5.81
C GLY A 57 -1.59 3.89 6.12
N LEU A 58 -0.44 4.55 6.37
CA LEU A 58 0.81 3.92 6.79
C LEU A 58 0.67 3.21 8.13
N THR A 59 0.10 3.89 9.14
CA THR A 59 -0.12 3.30 10.47
C THR A 59 -1.07 2.12 10.42
N LEU A 60 -2.17 2.21 9.67
CA LEU A 60 -3.11 1.11 9.51
C LEU A 60 -2.45 -0.07 8.77
N ALA A 61 -1.77 0.20 7.65
CA ALA A 61 -1.09 -0.82 6.85
C ALA A 61 -0.04 -1.57 7.68
N THR A 62 0.81 -0.85 8.40
CA THR A 62 1.85 -1.44 9.27
C THR A 62 1.25 -2.26 10.41
N ALA A 63 0.19 -1.78 11.06
CA ALA A 63 -0.51 -2.54 12.09
C ALA A 63 -1.10 -3.84 11.54
N MET A 64 -1.75 -3.79 10.36
CA MET A 64 -2.34 -4.97 9.72
C MET A 64 -1.29 -5.96 9.21
N ILE A 65 -0.14 -5.47 8.73
CA ILE A 65 1.02 -6.31 8.40
C ILE A 65 1.53 -7.02 9.65
N GLY A 66 1.66 -6.33 10.79
CA GLY A 66 2.07 -6.93 12.06
C GLY A 66 1.11 -8.03 12.52
N LEU A 67 -0.19 -7.76 12.47
CA LEU A 67 -1.24 -8.74 12.79
C LEU A 67 -1.19 -9.96 11.84
N GLY A 68 -1.05 -9.73 10.53
CA GLY A 68 -0.95 -10.78 9.52
C GLY A 68 0.32 -11.65 9.70
N ALA A 69 1.45 -11.04 10.02
CA ALA A 69 2.69 -11.76 10.32
C ALA A 69 2.55 -12.64 11.57
N GLY A 70 1.92 -12.14 12.63
CA GLY A 70 1.63 -12.92 13.84
C GLY A 70 0.74 -14.13 13.58
N LEU A 71 -0.27 -13.98 12.72
CA LEU A 71 -1.13 -15.07 12.26
C LEU A 71 -0.37 -16.11 11.43
N LEU A 72 0.52 -15.68 10.51
CA LEU A 72 1.33 -16.59 9.69
C LEU A 72 2.38 -17.36 10.50
N LEU A 73 2.96 -16.72 11.53
CA LEU A 73 3.91 -17.35 12.45
C LEU A 73 3.25 -18.31 13.45
N GLY A 74 1.91 -18.38 13.47
CA GLY A 74 1.17 -19.32 14.31
C GLY A 74 1.15 -18.93 15.80
N LEU A 75 1.40 -17.67 16.14
CA LEU A 75 1.31 -17.17 17.52
C LEU A 75 -0.11 -17.27 18.08
N GLN A 76 -1.13 -17.41 17.21
CA GLN A 76 -2.50 -17.75 17.58
C GLN A 76 -2.83 -19.18 17.12
N GLY A 77 -2.70 -20.14 18.03
CA GLY A 77 -2.64 -21.60 17.76
C GLY A 77 -3.94 -22.31 17.34
N THR A 78 -5.02 -21.62 16.99
CA THR A 78 -6.34 -22.22 16.69
C THR A 78 -6.81 -22.07 15.24
N LEU A 79 -6.06 -21.39 14.39
CA LEU A 79 -6.33 -21.32 12.95
C LEU A 79 -5.47 -22.37 12.24
N ARG A 80 -6.10 -23.34 11.57
CA ARG A 80 -5.42 -24.20 10.58
C ARG A 80 -5.50 -23.49 9.23
N PRO A 81 -4.48 -22.74 8.80
CA PRO A 81 -4.60 -21.95 7.59
C PRO A 81 -4.47 -22.89 6.38
N THR A 82 -5.55 -22.97 5.61
CA THR A 82 -5.55 -23.56 4.27
C THR A 82 -4.53 -22.80 3.41
N PRO A 83 -3.80 -23.46 2.49
CA PRO A 83 -2.83 -22.78 1.62
C PRO A 83 -3.38 -21.54 0.90
N TRP A 84 -4.67 -21.54 0.55
CA TRP A 84 -5.35 -20.38 -0.05
C TRP A 84 -5.51 -19.20 0.90
N ILE A 85 -5.86 -19.44 2.16
CA ILE A 85 -5.99 -18.38 3.18
C ILE A 85 -4.62 -17.75 3.45
N SER A 86 -3.57 -18.57 3.54
CA SER A 86 -2.19 -18.08 3.66
C SER A 86 -1.76 -17.25 2.46
N ALA A 87 -2.15 -17.64 1.24
CA ALA A 87 -1.81 -16.90 0.02
C ALA A 87 -2.55 -15.55 -0.04
N ILE A 88 -3.84 -15.50 0.33
CA ILE A 88 -4.63 -14.26 0.39
C ILE A 88 -4.07 -13.32 1.47
N LEU A 89 -3.72 -13.87 2.64
CA LEU A 89 -3.10 -13.10 3.72
C LEU A 89 -1.74 -12.53 3.32
N ALA A 90 -0.89 -13.34 2.70
CA ALA A 90 0.38 -12.85 2.18
C ALA A 90 0.17 -11.78 1.10
N GLY A 91 -0.83 -11.94 0.22
CA GLY A 91 -1.18 -10.97 -0.81
C GLY A 91 -1.65 -9.64 -0.26
N SER A 92 -2.48 -9.65 0.79
CA SER A 92 -2.90 -8.42 1.45
C SER A 92 -1.73 -7.72 2.12
N MET A 93 -0.86 -8.46 2.82
CA MET A 93 0.35 -7.89 3.43
C MET A 93 1.29 -7.26 2.40
N ILE A 94 1.53 -7.94 1.28
CA ILE A 94 2.40 -7.41 0.21
C ILE A 94 1.77 -6.16 -0.41
N SER A 95 0.46 -6.17 -0.65
CA SER A 95 -0.25 -4.99 -1.19
C SER A 95 -0.15 -3.79 -0.24
N LEU A 96 -0.34 -4.02 1.06
CA LEU A 96 -0.20 -2.98 2.09
C LEU A 96 1.25 -2.49 2.19
N ALA A 97 2.24 -3.37 2.04
CA ALA A 97 3.65 -2.99 2.03
C ALA A 97 4.00 -2.14 0.80
N GLN A 98 3.42 -2.44 -0.37
CA GLN A 98 3.55 -1.60 -1.56
C GLN A 98 2.90 -0.23 -1.35
N ALA A 99 1.70 -0.19 -0.76
CA ALA A 99 1.04 1.06 -0.41
C ALA A 99 1.93 1.96 0.46
N VAL A 100 2.61 1.35 1.45
CA VAL A 100 3.59 2.03 2.31
C VAL A 100 4.76 2.59 1.51
N LEU A 101 5.37 1.78 0.65
CA LEU A 101 6.51 2.18 -0.17
C LEU A 101 6.18 3.37 -1.08
N TYR A 102 5.05 3.32 -1.80
CA TYR A 102 4.62 4.43 -2.65
C TYR A 102 4.20 5.67 -1.84
N GLY A 103 3.62 5.49 -0.65
CA GLY A 103 3.25 6.59 0.24
C GLY A 103 4.48 7.34 0.77
N LEU A 104 5.52 6.61 1.21
CA LEU A 104 6.80 7.22 1.59
C LEU A 104 7.46 7.94 0.42
N TRP A 105 7.39 7.37 -0.78
CA TRP A 105 7.98 7.98 -1.97
C TRP A 105 7.23 9.24 -2.44
N TRP A 106 5.92 9.28 -2.24
CA TRP A 106 5.13 10.49 -2.40
C TRP A 106 5.55 11.56 -1.38
N LYS A 107 5.65 11.21 -0.09
CA LYS A 107 6.11 12.15 0.97
C LYS A 107 7.50 12.72 0.67
N ALA A 108 8.43 11.89 0.19
CA ALA A 108 9.75 12.35 -0.23
C ALA A 108 9.68 13.32 -1.43
N GLY A 109 8.73 13.12 -2.36
CA GLY A 109 8.48 14.04 -3.47
C GLY A 109 7.96 15.39 -3.00
N ILE A 110 7.01 15.40 -2.07
CA ILE A 110 6.50 16.62 -1.43
C ILE A 110 7.61 17.37 -0.68
N ALA A 111 8.42 16.65 0.11
CA ALA A 111 9.55 17.25 0.81
C ALA A 111 10.52 17.92 -0.16
N ASN A 112 10.79 17.30 -1.31
CA ASN A 112 11.63 17.89 -2.34
C ASN A 112 11.01 19.14 -2.98
N LEU A 113 9.68 19.19 -3.17
CA LEU A 113 9.02 20.44 -3.61
C LEU A 113 9.11 21.53 -2.55
N TRP A 114 8.97 21.15 -1.27
CA TRP A 114 9.06 22.08 -0.16
C TRP A 114 10.43 22.75 -0.04
N PHE A 115 11.51 21.96 -0.12
CA PHE A 115 12.88 22.50 -0.07
C PHE A 115 13.24 23.42 -1.24
N ASN A 116 12.56 23.28 -2.39
CA ASN A 116 12.80 24.08 -3.59
C ASN A 116 11.74 25.19 -3.78
N GLU A 117 10.82 25.38 -2.82
CA GLU A 117 9.71 26.35 -2.89
C GLU A 117 8.82 26.20 -4.16
N CYS A 118 8.82 25.03 -4.77
CA CYS A 118 8.13 24.72 -6.03
C CYS A 118 6.68 24.26 -5.81
N TRP A 119 5.87 25.05 -5.11
CA TRP A 119 4.50 24.65 -4.71
C TRP A 119 3.55 24.43 -5.89
N GLU A 120 3.74 25.14 -6.99
CA GLU A 120 2.95 24.99 -8.23
C GLU A 120 2.99 23.56 -8.79
N LYS A 121 4.07 22.82 -8.54
CA LYS A 121 4.28 21.46 -9.07
C LYS A 121 3.67 20.36 -8.20
N ILE A 122 2.88 20.70 -7.19
CA ILE A 122 2.18 19.72 -6.36
C ILE A 122 1.20 18.86 -7.17
N ASP A 123 0.60 19.45 -8.22
CA ASP A 123 -0.35 18.77 -9.11
C ASP A 123 0.35 18.03 -10.26
N ALA A 124 1.68 17.94 -10.21
CA ALA A 124 2.44 17.32 -11.28
C ALA A 124 2.09 15.82 -11.41
N PRO A 125 2.08 15.28 -12.65
CA PRO A 125 1.71 13.89 -12.91
C PRO A 125 2.52 12.88 -12.10
N PHE A 126 3.80 13.16 -11.82
CA PHE A 126 4.66 12.25 -11.06
C PHE A 126 4.21 12.11 -9.59
N LEU A 127 3.68 13.17 -8.97
CA LEU A 127 3.19 13.16 -7.59
C LEU A 127 1.81 12.50 -7.53
N GLN A 128 0.90 12.90 -8.41
CA GLN A 128 -0.41 12.25 -8.49
C GLN A 128 -0.31 10.75 -8.77
N TYR A 129 0.63 10.33 -9.63
CA TYR A 129 0.88 8.93 -9.93
C TYR A 129 1.30 8.14 -8.67
N ARG A 130 2.27 8.65 -7.90
CA ARG A 130 2.72 8.00 -6.66
C ARG A 130 1.59 7.90 -5.63
N TYR A 131 0.82 8.98 -5.47
CA TYR A 131 -0.34 9.00 -4.58
C TYR A 131 -1.40 7.98 -5.00
N GLY A 132 -1.79 7.97 -6.29
CA GLY A 132 -2.79 7.07 -6.82
C GLY A 132 -2.40 5.60 -6.69
N TRP A 133 -1.13 5.26 -6.93
CA TRP A 133 -0.65 3.88 -6.71
C TRP A 133 -0.63 3.49 -5.23
N SER A 134 -0.18 4.38 -4.34
CA SER A 134 -0.26 4.14 -2.89
C SER A 134 -1.69 3.84 -2.45
N PHE A 135 -2.66 4.67 -2.88
CA PHE A 135 -4.07 4.49 -2.57
C PHE A 135 -4.65 3.20 -3.15
N ASN A 136 -4.36 2.89 -4.43
CA ASN A 136 -4.86 1.66 -5.07
C ASN A 136 -4.36 0.40 -4.36
N PHE A 137 -3.06 0.33 -4.04
CA PHE A 137 -2.50 -0.82 -3.31
C PHE A 137 -3.08 -0.93 -1.90
N PHE A 138 -3.35 0.19 -1.24
CA PHE A 138 -4.00 0.21 0.07
C PHE A 138 -5.42 -0.38 0.00
N MET A 139 -6.22 0.07 -0.98
CA MET A 139 -7.57 -0.44 -1.22
C MET A 139 -7.58 -1.92 -1.57
N ILE A 140 -6.67 -2.38 -2.44
CA ILE A 140 -6.52 -3.81 -2.76
C ILE A 140 -6.19 -4.61 -1.50
N GLY A 141 -5.26 -4.12 -0.67
CA GLY A 141 -4.90 -4.74 0.59
C GLY A 141 -6.08 -4.91 1.54
N ILE A 142 -6.90 -3.86 1.71
CA ILE A 142 -8.12 -3.90 2.53
C ILE A 142 -9.15 -4.88 1.97
N VAL A 143 -9.41 -4.85 0.66
CA VAL A 143 -10.38 -5.74 0.01
C VAL A 143 -9.96 -7.21 0.20
N LEU A 144 -8.68 -7.52 0.03
CA LEU A 144 -8.17 -8.89 0.26
C LEU A 144 -8.34 -9.33 1.72
N LEU A 145 -8.15 -8.43 2.69
CA LEU A 145 -8.43 -8.72 4.09
C LEU A 145 -9.92 -8.92 4.36
N ALA A 146 -10.80 -8.12 3.77
CA ALA A 146 -12.25 -8.27 3.90
C ALA A 146 -12.72 -9.64 3.34
N VAL A 147 -12.19 -10.03 2.17
CA VAL A 147 -12.43 -11.36 1.59
C VAL A 147 -11.92 -12.46 2.52
N LEU A 148 -10.74 -12.30 3.10
CA LEU A 148 -10.18 -13.27 4.04
C LEU A 148 -11.08 -13.44 5.28
N VAL A 149 -11.55 -12.34 5.86
CA VAL A 149 -12.47 -12.36 7.02
C VAL A 149 -13.77 -13.06 6.64
N ALA A 150 -14.36 -12.76 5.48
CA ALA A 150 -15.58 -13.42 5.00
C ALA A 150 -15.39 -14.93 4.79
N LEU A 151 -14.27 -15.35 4.20
CA LEU A 151 -13.95 -16.77 4.00
C LEU A 151 -13.80 -17.51 5.33
N VAL A 152 -13.11 -16.91 6.30
CA VAL A 152 -12.96 -17.49 7.64
C VAL A 152 -14.30 -17.56 8.36
N ALA A 153 -15.12 -16.51 8.28
CA ALA A 153 -16.46 -16.50 8.88
C ALA A 153 -17.35 -17.61 8.32
N ILE A 154 -17.38 -17.80 6.99
CA ILE A 154 -18.14 -18.86 6.33
C ILE A 154 -17.67 -20.24 6.77
N GLN A 155 -16.35 -20.45 6.90
CA GLN A 155 -15.80 -21.71 7.39
C GLN A 155 -16.27 -22.01 8.82
N ARG A 156 -16.26 -21.00 9.70
CA ARG A 156 -16.71 -21.16 11.09
C ARG A 156 -18.20 -21.45 11.21
N VAL A 157 -19.03 -20.83 10.37
CA VAL A 157 -20.47 -21.12 10.34
C VAL A 157 -20.73 -22.56 9.89
N ARG A 158 -20.05 -23.03 8.84
CA ARG A 158 -20.17 -24.42 8.36
C ARG A 158 -19.65 -25.48 9.34
N GLU A 159 -18.69 -25.13 10.20
CA GLU A 159 -18.19 -26.03 11.25
C GLU A 159 -19.17 -26.13 12.44
N ALA A 160 -20.11 -25.19 12.56
CA ALA A 160 -21.09 -25.14 13.65
C ALA A 160 -22.45 -25.80 13.28
N GLU A 161 -22.68 -26.07 12.00
CA GLU A 161 -23.82 -26.85 11.46
C GLU A 161 -23.49 -28.35 11.43
#